data_AF-A0A2A4YRS7-F1
#
_entry.id   AF-A0A2A4YRS7-F1
#
_cell.length_a   1.000
_cell.length_b   1.000
_cell.length_c   1.000
_cell.angle_alpha   90.00
_cell.angle_beta   90.00
_cell.angle_gamma   90.00
#
_symmetry.space_group_name_H-M   'P 1'
#
loop_
_entity.id
_entity.type
_entity.pdbx_description
1 polymer ?
#
loop_
_entity_poly.entity_id
_entity_poly.type
_entity_poly.pdbx_seq_one_letter_code
_entity_poly.pdbx_strand_id
1 'polypeptide(L)'
;MTELNTTNNEQIIYNNSLIKLTVLGGIKIEGLDRMRATLKAELPESPKPPIRHNLDLYNDTQLEKFIRKTAERLEIGTSVIAASLSELTAQLEAYRLDKLKEQELEEEAIKVLSKDEQTKALEYLKQSDLIEVTKLDLAKSGIVGEEINALILLLAMSSRKCADPLSVVCLAKSGIGKSYLMERVAACFPTEDLLENTQMTENSFYYYKREEIRGKVFLIEDLDGAAAVLYPIRELQSKKRISKTVTTKDKQGINKTVTLTVEGPVSVIGCTTKERIYEDNANRSILIYLDGSKEQDQKILEYQKQIKAGIIDKQGEKQAAEILQNTQRVLEPVKIINPYALLIELPKEIFKPRRTMGLLLNFIEAVTYYHQYQREQLVSPTTGEVFIETEPQDIEIAFTLLKETLFRKSDELSGACRSFYQALKRMKLEKFFASDIRQHSKINPRTLQRHLKELNDYNYLQIIGGNKYKTGYQYELNPTAEKIKLEHEINKQIKEILKKIEQQAKVRQKKK
;
A
#
# COMPACT_ATOMS: atom_id res chain seq x y z
N MET A 1 -5.22 23.91 46.87
CA MET A 1 -4.39 23.34 45.79
C MET A 1 -4.61 24.22 44.57
N THR A 2 -3.56 24.86 44.07
CA THR A 2 -3.58 25.71 42.87
C THR A 2 -3.42 24.80 41.66
N GLU A 3 -4.54 24.45 41.01
CA GLU A 3 -4.54 23.51 39.88
C GLU A 3 -4.58 24.24 38.54
N LEU A 4 -3.78 23.72 37.59
CA LEU A 4 -3.83 24.10 36.19
C LEU A 4 -5.13 23.57 35.56
N ASN A 5 -5.99 24.46 35.08
CA ASN A 5 -7.14 24.04 34.29
C ASN A 5 -6.74 23.90 32.82
N THR A 6 -6.75 22.67 32.34
CA THR A 6 -6.38 22.26 30.97
C THR A 6 -7.58 21.76 30.15
N THR A 7 -8.82 22.07 30.57
CA THR A 7 -10.04 21.60 29.89
C THR A 7 -10.11 22.07 28.42
N ASN A 8 -9.49 23.22 28.12
CA ASN A 8 -9.34 23.74 26.77
C ASN A 8 -7.85 23.88 26.42
N ASN A 9 -7.38 23.12 25.42
CA ASN A 9 -5.98 23.13 24.99
C ASN A 9 -5.51 24.50 24.45
N GLU A 10 -6.43 25.31 23.93
CA GLU A 10 -6.13 26.67 23.44
C GLU A 10 -6.18 27.73 24.56
N GLN A 11 -6.67 27.36 25.75
CA GLN A 11 -6.81 28.25 26.88
C GLN A 11 -6.52 27.54 28.20
N ILE A 12 -5.24 27.56 28.60
CA ILE A 12 -4.80 26.95 29.85
C ILE A 12 -4.84 28.03 30.95
N ILE A 13 -5.51 27.75 32.06
CA ILE A 13 -5.72 28.72 33.14
C ILE A 13 -5.06 28.23 34.41
N TYR A 14 -4.11 29.00 34.92
CA TYR A 14 -3.59 28.89 36.28
C TYR A 14 -4.22 29.99 37.13
N ASN A 15 -4.77 29.62 38.29
CA ASN A 15 -5.40 30.57 39.18
C ASN A 15 -4.98 30.29 40.63
N ASN A 16 -4.55 31.32 41.33
CA ASN A 16 -4.34 31.28 42.77
C ASN A 16 -5.10 32.42 43.45
N SER A 17 -4.98 32.55 44.78
CA SER A 17 -5.69 33.58 45.54
C SER A 17 -5.25 35.00 45.22
N LEU A 18 -4.14 35.19 44.50
CA LEU A 18 -3.49 36.49 44.29
C LEU A 18 -3.48 36.92 42.82
N ILE A 19 -3.40 35.98 41.87
CA ILE A 19 -3.31 36.27 40.44
C ILE A 19 -3.89 35.11 39.61
N LYS A 20 -4.51 35.48 38.49
CA LYS A 20 -4.94 34.57 37.45
C LYS A 20 -4.06 34.77 36.21
N LEU A 21 -3.42 33.68 35.78
CA LEU A 21 -2.58 33.61 34.60
C LEU A 21 -3.26 32.71 33.55
N THR A 22 -3.52 33.24 32.36
CA THR A 22 -4.08 32.47 31.25
C THR A 22 -3.08 32.41 30.11
N VAL A 23 -2.76 31.20 29.67
CA VAL A 23 -2.02 30.95 28.43
C VAL A 23 -3.01 30.97 27.27
N LEU A 24 -2.84 31.93 26.35
CA LEU A 24 -3.67 32.08 25.17
C LEU A 24 -3.03 31.40 23.95
N GLY A 25 -3.80 30.54 23.27
CA GLY A 25 -3.35 29.78 22.10
C GLY A 25 -2.58 28.50 22.46
N GLY A 26 -2.62 28.08 23.73
CA GLY A 26 -1.90 26.90 24.22
C GLY A 26 -0.37 27.06 24.22
N ILE A 27 0.33 25.94 24.37
CA ILE A 27 1.80 25.84 24.26
C ILE A 27 2.18 24.76 23.27
N LYS A 28 3.34 24.93 22.63
CA LYS A 28 3.90 23.89 21.75
C LYS A 28 4.35 22.70 22.60
N ILE A 29 3.87 21.50 22.28
CA ILE A 29 4.19 20.27 23.03
C ILE A 29 5.62 19.80 22.71
N GLU A 30 6.01 19.78 21.44
CA GLU A 30 7.37 19.42 20.98
C GLU A 30 8.42 20.52 21.25
N GLY A 31 9.70 20.12 21.36
CA GLY A 31 10.82 21.06 21.55
C GLY A 31 10.88 21.59 22.98
N LEU A 32 11.32 20.74 23.90
CA LEU A 32 11.38 20.99 25.35
C LEU A 32 12.43 22.04 25.75
N ASP A 33 13.17 22.60 24.80
CA ASP A 33 14.22 23.60 25.01
C ASP A 33 13.68 25.04 25.13
N ARG A 34 12.40 25.27 24.81
CA ARG A 34 11.75 26.58 24.86
C ARG A 34 10.28 26.48 25.24
N MET A 35 9.72 27.54 25.84
CA MET A 35 8.32 27.61 26.23
C MET A 35 7.73 28.98 25.87
N ARG A 36 7.52 29.18 24.57
CA ARG A 36 6.87 30.40 24.05
C ARG A 36 5.37 30.35 24.28
N ALA A 37 4.84 31.39 24.93
CA ALA A 37 3.45 31.52 25.28
C ALA A 37 3.00 32.98 25.23
N THR A 38 1.71 33.20 24.93
CA THR A 38 1.08 34.49 25.17
C THR A 38 0.36 34.43 26.51
N LEU A 39 0.91 35.10 27.52
CA LEU A 39 0.31 35.15 28.85
C LEU A 39 -0.63 36.33 29.00
N LYS A 40 -1.78 36.09 29.60
CA LYS A 40 -2.71 37.09 30.11
C LYS A 40 -2.69 37.03 31.64
N ALA A 41 -2.25 38.10 32.29
CA ALA A 41 -2.26 38.25 33.75
C ALA A 41 -3.40 39.18 34.20
N GLU A 42 -4.20 38.73 35.16
CA GLU A 42 -5.31 39.48 35.75
C GLU A 42 -5.45 39.20 37.24
N LEU A 43 -5.96 40.16 38.00
CA LEU A 43 -6.28 39.97 39.42
C LEU A 43 -7.72 39.46 39.56
N PRO A 44 -7.98 38.49 40.43
CA PRO A 44 -9.35 38.13 40.80
C PRO A 44 -10.09 39.37 41.33
N GLU A 45 -11.26 39.68 40.78
CA GLU A 45 -12.16 40.73 41.28
C GLU A 45 -11.63 42.18 41.24
N SER A 46 -10.56 42.45 40.47
CA SER A 46 -10.03 43.81 40.31
C SER A 46 -10.60 44.54 39.08
N PRO A 47 -10.87 45.86 39.16
CA PRO A 47 -11.25 46.67 38.01
C PRO A 47 -10.07 46.97 37.05
N LYS A 48 -8.84 46.56 37.39
CA LYS A 48 -7.65 46.84 36.58
C LYS A 48 -7.64 46.00 35.30
N PRO A 49 -7.28 46.59 34.15
CA PRO A 49 -7.27 45.85 32.89
C PRO A 49 -6.20 44.75 32.88
N PRO A 50 -6.48 43.60 32.24
CA PRO A 50 -5.53 42.49 32.15
C PRO A 50 -4.36 42.83 31.25
N ILE A 51 -3.18 42.31 31.59
CA ILE A 51 -1.94 42.51 30.83
C ILE A 51 -1.74 41.30 29.93
N ARG A 52 -1.44 41.53 28.66
CA ARG A 52 -1.13 40.47 27.70
C ARG A 52 0.29 40.65 27.18
N HIS A 53 1.07 39.58 27.15
CA HIS A 53 2.43 39.63 26.65
C HIS A 53 2.83 38.28 26.06
N ASN A 54 3.51 38.31 24.91
CA ASN A 54 4.17 37.14 24.34
C ASN A 54 5.59 37.06 24.90
N LEU A 55 5.95 35.93 25.48
CA LEU A 55 7.29 35.69 26.01
C LEU A 55 7.65 34.19 25.95
N ASP A 56 8.94 33.93 26.09
CA ASP A 56 9.46 32.60 26.40
C ASP A 56 9.61 32.46 27.92
N LEU A 57 8.88 31.52 28.51
CA LEU A 57 8.90 31.26 29.96
C LEU A 57 10.26 30.75 30.48
N TYR A 58 11.14 30.28 29.59
CA TYR A 58 12.51 29.88 29.95
C TYR A 58 13.54 31.00 29.75
N ASN A 59 13.11 32.20 29.33
CA ASN A 59 14.00 33.33 29.13
C ASN A 59 13.89 34.33 30.29
N ASP A 60 14.86 34.31 31.19
CA ASP A 60 14.88 35.16 32.39
C ASP A 60 14.72 36.65 32.09
N THR A 61 15.39 37.17 31.05
CA THR A 61 15.30 38.59 30.69
C THR A 61 13.89 39.00 30.24
N GLN A 62 13.17 38.11 29.54
CA GLN A 62 11.78 38.37 29.16
C GLN A 62 10.84 38.22 30.35
N LEU A 63 11.10 37.25 31.21
CA LEU A 63 10.30 36.96 32.41
C LEU A 63 10.40 38.12 33.40
N GLU A 64 11.61 38.64 33.66
CA GLU A 64 11.83 39.80 34.54
C GLU A 64 11.10 41.05 34.02
N LYS A 65 11.18 41.31 32.70
CA LYS A 65 10.45 42.43 32.07
C LYS A 65 8.93 42.28 32.24
N PHE A 66 8.41 41.07 32.12
CA PHE A 66 6.99 40.80 32.31
C PHE A 66 6.57 40.96 33.78
N ILE A 67 7.36 40.44 34.73
CA ILE A 67 7.14 40.60 36.17
C ILE A 67 7.08 42.08 36.55
N ARG A 68 8.05 42.88 36.13
CA ARG A 68 8.09 44.32 36.45
C ARG A 68 6.89 45.06 35.90
N LYS A 69 6.56 44.87 34.62
CA LYS A 69 5.38 45.49 33.99
C LYS A 69 4.07 45.08 34.67
N THR A 70 3.99 43.83 35.10
CA THR A 70 2.80 43.28 35.76
C THR A 70 2.67 43.81 37.18
N ALA A 71 3.78 43.88 37.93
CA ALA A 71 3.84 44.46 39.27
C ALA A 71 3.42 45.94 39.26
N GLU A 72 3.96 46.73 38.33
CA GLU A 72 3.66 48.16 38.21
C GLU A 72 2.18 48.41 37.88
N ARG A 73 1.61 47.66 36.94
CA ARG A 73 0.23 47.90 36.48
C ARG A 73 -0.84 47.29 37.37
N LEU A 74 -0.59 46.12 37.95
CA LEU A 74 -1.53 45.44 38.84
C LEU A 74 -1.33 45.86 40.30
N GLU A 75 -0.23 46.56 40.63
CA GLU A 75 0.19 46.97 41.99
C GLU A 75 0.30 45.79 42.95
N ILE A 76 0.96 44.72 42.49
CA ILE A 76 1.26 43.53 43.29
C ILE A 76 2.76 43.31 43.38
N GLY A 77 3.21 42.64 44.44
CA GLY A 77 4.63 42.36 44.67
C GLY A 77 5.26 41.53 43.54
N THR A 78 6.47 41.90 43.13
CA THR A 78 7.25 41.15 42.12
C THR A 78 7.52 39.70 42.55
N SER A 79 7.72 39.47 43.85
CA SER A 79 7.90 38.13 44.43
C SER A 79 6.68 37.23 44.23
N VAL A 80 5.47 37.78 44.33
CA VAL A 80 4.20 37.05 44.14
C VAL A 80 4.04 36.61 42.69
N ILE A 81 4.34 37.51 41.75
CA ILE A 81 4.27 37.20 40.31
C ILE A 81 5.34 36.17 39.94
N ALA A 82 6.57 36.33 40.46
CA ALA A 82 7.66 35.40 40.21
C ALA A 82 7.33 33.99 40.70
N ALA A 83 6.80 33.85 41.92
CA ALA A 83 6.36 32.57 42.46
C ALA A 83 5.23 31.96 41.61
N SER A 84 4.22 32.76 41.25
CA SER A 84 3.09 32.29 40.42
C SER A 84 3.53 31.86 39.02
N LEU A 85 4.49 32.55 38.41
CA LEU A 85 5.07 32.17 37.12
C LEU A 85 5.90 30.89 37.24
N SER A 86 6.67 30.73 38.32
CA SER A 86 7.44 29.50 38.55
C SER A 86 6.52 28.29 38.73
N GLU A 87 5.43 28.42 39.47
CA GLU A 87 4.42 27.37 39.61
C GLU A 87 3.73 27.06 38.28
N LEU A 88 3.32 28.08 37.53
CA LEU A 88 2.75 27.90 36.20
C LEU A 88 3.71 27.15 35.28
N THR A 89 4.99 27.54 35.23
CA THR A 89 5.99 26.88 34.37
C THR A 89 6.14 25.41 34.74
N ALA A 90 6.26 25.07 36.03
CA ALA A 90 6.35 23.68 36.48
C ALA A 90 5.10 22.84 36.11
N GLN A 91 3.91 23.42 36.23
CA GLN A 91 2.66 22.74 35.84
C GLN A 91 2.54 22.59 34.32
N LEU A 92 3.00 23.56 33.54
CA LEU A 92 3.05 23.46 32.07
C LEU A 92 4.08 22.43 31.60
N GLU A 93 5.22 22.29 32.30
CA GLU A 93 6.21 21.22 32.04
C GLU A 93 5.60 19.83 32.25
N ALA A 94 4.93 19.62 33.38
CA ALA A 94 4.21 18.37 33.67
C ALA A 94 3.15 18.08 32.59
N TYR A 95 2.33 19.09 32.25
CA TYR A 95 1.34 18.98 31.19
C TYR A 95 1.95 18.61 29.82
N ARG A 96 3.09 19.18 29.44
CA ARG A 96 3.78 18.81 28.18
C ARG A 96 4.26 17.36 28.20
N LEU A 97 4.82 16.91 29.32
CA LEU A 97 5.30 15.54 29.47
C LEU A 97 4.15 14.54 29.41
N ASP A 98 3.02 14.83 30.04
CA ASP A 98 1.85 13.96 30.01
C ASP A 98 1.21 13.95 28.62
N LYS A 99 1.12 15.09 27.92
CA LYS A 99 0.66 15.14 26.53
C LYS A 99 1.58 14.41 25.56
N LEU A 100 2.89 14.44 25.78
CA LEU A 100 3.85 13.65 24.99
C LEU A 100 3.61 12.15 25.19
N LYS A 101 3.39 11.71 26.43
CA LYS A 101 3.06 10.30 26.72
C LYS A 101 1.71 9.89 26.13
N GLU A 102 0.69 10.75 26.20
CA GLU A 102 -0.61 10.49 25.58
C GLU A 102 -0.48 10.37 24.04
N GLN A 103 0.31 11.24 23.40
CA GLN A 103 0.58 11.14 21.96
C GLN A 103 1.33 9.85 21.59
N GLU A 104 2.31 9.44 22.39
CA GLU A 104 3.00 8.15 22.21
C GLU A 104 2.04 6.96 22.39
N LEU A 105 1.11 7.02 23.35
CA LEU A 105 0.10 5.97 23.59
C LEU A 105 -0.98 5.91 22.48
N GLU A 106 -1.40 7.05 21.93
CA GLU A 106 -2.34 7.10 20.80
C GLU A 106 -1.72 6.60 19.49
N GLU A 107 -0.43 6.86 19.27
CA GLU A 107 0.33 6.28 18.13
C GLU A 107 0.48 4.75 18.24
N GLU A 108 0.39 4.17 19.45
CA GLU A 108 0.55 2.74 19.73
C GLU A 108 -0.75 1.93 19.85
N ALA A 109 -1.93 2.52 19.67
CA ALA A 109 -3.23 1.84 19.84
C ALA A 109 -3.54 0.84 18.68
N ILE A 110 -2.73 -0.22 18.58
CA ILE A 110 -2.95 -1.37 17.71
C ILE A 110 -4.17 -2.14 18.22
N LYS A 111 -5.13 -2.48 17.33
CA LYS A 111 -6.31 -3.27 17.70
C LYS A 111 -5.86 -4.63 18.27
N VAL A 112 -6.08 -4.85 19.55
CA VAL A 112 -5.91 -6.16 20.19
C VAL A 112 -7.18 -6.99 19.95
N LEU A 113 -7.03 -8.15 19.30
CA LEU A 113 -8.15 -9.06 19.04
C LEU A 113 -8.68 -9.65 20.35
N SER A 114 -10.01 -9.75 20.45
CA SER A 114 -10.66 -10.57 21.46
C SER A 114 -10.39 -12.07 21.21
N LYS A 115 -10.54 -12.90 22.26
CA LYS A 115 -10.38 -14.37 22.12
C LYS A 115 -11.34 -14.98 21.09
N ASP A 116 -12.56 -14.45 20.99
CA ASP A 116 -13.56 -14.89 20.01
C ASP A 116 -13.14 -14.53 18.58
N GLU A 117 -12.70 -13.28 18.35
CA GLU A 117 -12.19 -12.86 17.04
C GLU A 117 -10.95 -13.64 16.62
N GLN A 118 -10.02 -13.89 17.56
CA GLN A 118 -8.83 -14.69 17.29
C GLN A 118 -9.19 -16.13 16.92
N THR A 119 -10.14 -16.73 17.63
CA THR A 119 -10.61 -18.10 17.35
C THR A 119 -11.24 -18.17 15.96
N LYS A 120 -12.13 -17.24 15.63
CA LYS A 120 -12.77 -17.16 14.30
C LYS A 120 -11.76 -16.97 13.18
N ALA A 121 -10.77 -16.10 13.36
CA ALA A 121 -9.71 -15.86 12.38
C ALA A 121 -8.82 -17.10 12.17
N LEU A 122 -8.52 -17.84 13.24
CA LEU A 122 -7.77 -19.09 13.15
C LEU A 122 -8.58 -20.22 12.50
N GLU A 123 -9.87 -20.33 12.82
CA GLU A 123 -10.79 -21.28 12.16
C GLU A 123 -10.92 -20.98 10.67
N TYR A 124 -10.99 -19.69 10.30
CA TYR A 124 -10.99 -19.24 8.91
C TYR A 124 -9.78 -19.76 8.15
N LEU A 125 -8.57 -19.55 8.69
CA LEU A 125 -7.32 -19.96 8.04
C LEU A 125 -7.13 -21.49 7.94
N LYS A 126 -7.88 -22.26 8.74
CA LYS A 126 -7.83 -23.73 8.75
C LYS A 126 -8.79 -24.39 7.75
N GLN A 127 -9.62 -23.63 7.03
CA GLN A 127 -10.56 -24.18 6.07
C GLN A 127 -9.87 -24.82 4.87
N SER A 128 -10.32 -26.00 4.43
CA SER A 128 -9.73 -26.73 3.30
C SER A 128 -9.79 -25.95 1.97
N ASP A 129 -10.84 -25.16 1.78
CA ASP A 129 -11.08 -24.36 0.57
C ASP A 129 -10.75 -22.88 0.79
N LEU A 130 -9.71 -22.58 1.58
CA LEU A 130 -9.35 -21.23 2.04
C LEU A 130 -9.33 -20.20 0.90
N ILE A 131 -8.73 -20.53 -0.25
CA ILE A 131 -8.65 -19.61 -1.39
C ILE A 131 -10.03 -19.28 -1.98
N GLU A 132 -10.91 -20.27 -2.11
CA GLU A 132 -12.25 -20.07 -2.66
C GLU A 132 -13.14 -19.29 -1.70
N VAL A 133 -13.05 -19.58 -0.39
CA VAL A 133 -13.77 -18.83 0.64
C VAL A 133 -13.27 -17.38 0.70
N THR A 134 -11.96 -17.18 0.64
CA THR A 134 -11.34 -15.84 0.59
C THR A 134 -11.82 -15.05 -0.63
N LYS A 135 -11.89 -15.69 -1.80
CA LYS A 135 -12.42 -15.08 -3.03
C LYS A 135 -13.88 -14.67 -2.88
N LEU A 136 -14.71 -15.51 -2.25
CA LEU A 136 -16.11 -15.19 -1.97
C LEU A 136 -16.25 -14.04 -0.98
N ASP A 137 -15.43 -13.99 0.06
CA ASP A 137 -15.50 -12.91 1.06
C ASP A 137 -14.96 -11.59 0.51
N LEU A 138 -13.96 -11.61 -0.37
CA LEU A 138 -13.56 -10.45 -1.16
C LEU A 138 -14.71 -9.93 -2.04
N ALA A 139 -15.49 -10.82 -2.65
CA ALA A 139 -16.67 -10.42 -3.40
C ALA A 139 -17.76 -9.83 -2.49
N LYS A 140 -18.01 -10.45 -1.33
CA LYS A 140 -18.93 -9.94 -0.30
C LYS A 140 -18.47 -8.61 0.30
N SER A 141 -17.17 -8.34 0.34
CA SER A 141 -16.62 -7.04 0.72
C SER A 141 -16.73 -6.02 -0.42
N GLY A 142 -17.65 -6.19 -1.36
CA GLY A 142 -18.02 -5.22 -2.39
C GLY A 142 -17.06 -5.13 -3.58
N ILE A 143 -16.22 -6.14 -3.81
CA ILE A 143 -15.43 -6.26 -5.03
C ILE A 143 -16.28 -6.97 -6.09
N VAL A 144 -16.42 -6.38 -7.27
CA VAL A 144 -17.30 -6.89 -8.33
C VAL A 144 -16.48 -7.25 -9.55
N GLY A 145 -16.47 -8.53 -9.96
CA GLY A 145 -15.90 -8.99 -11.23
C GLY A 145 -14.38 -8.91 -11.35
N GLU A 146 -13.69 -8.60 -10.27
CA GLU A 146 -12.22 -8.48 -10.18
C GLU A 146 -11.66 -9.45 -9.11
N GLU A 147 -12.35 -10.56 -8.85
CA GLU A 147 -12.08 -11.42 -7.70
C GLU A 147 -10.69 -12.08 -7.77
N ILE A 148 -10.21 -12.42 -8.97
CA ILE A 148 -8.86 -12.97 -9.20
C ILE A 148 -7.80 -11.91 -8.90
N ASN A 149 -7.97 -10.70 -9.43
CA ASN A 149 -7.04 -9.59 -9.21
C ASN A 149 -7.03 -9.16 -7.73
N ALA A 150 -8.18 -9.17 -7.07
CA ALA A 150 -8.31 -8.93 -5.64
C ALA A 150 -7.55 -9.97 -4.80
N LEU A 151 -7.67 -11.24 -5.16
CA LEU A 151 -6.97 -12.32 -4.48
C LEU A 151 -5.44 -12.23 -4.67
N ILE A 152 -4.97 -11.89 -5.88
CA ILE A 152 -3.53 -11.64 -6.12
C ILE A 152 -3.03 -10.50 -5.24
N LEU A 153 -3.80 -9.40 -5.16
CA LEU A 153 -3.46 -8.26 -4.29
C LEU A 153 -3.42 -8.67 -2.82
N LEU A 154 -4.44 -9.38 -2.34
CA LEU A 154 -4.49 -9.85 -0.94
C LEU A 154 -3.28 -10.73 -0.61
N LEU A 155 -2.95 -11.71 -1.45
CA LEU A 155 -1.80 -12.60 -1.21
C LEU A 155 -0.47 -11.81 -1.24
N ALA A 156 -0.30 -10.91 -2.21
CA ALA A 156 0.89 -10.08 -2.30
C ALA A 156 1.02 -9.12 -1.10
N MET A 157 -0.07 -8.50 -0.64
CA MET A 157 -0.08 -7.65 0.55
C MET A 157 0.15 -8.44 1.85
N SER A 158 -0.30 -9.70 1.90
CA SER A 158 -0.04 -10.61 3.03
C SER A 158 1.46 -10.90 3.19
N SER A 159 2.21 -10.92 2.08
CA SER A 159 3.67 -11.14 2.10
C SER A 159 4.48 -10.03 2.78
N ARG A 160 3.86 -8.93 3.23
CA ARG A 160 4.52 -7.87 4.04
C ARG A 160 5.21 -8.43 5.29
N LYS A 161 4.70 -9.53 5.84
CA LYS A 161 5.26 -10.24 7.00
C LYS A 161 6.30 -11.31 6.62
N CYS A 162 6.52 -11.57 5.33
CA CYS A 162 7.54 -12.48 4.83
C CYS A 162 8.91 -11.78 4.69
N ALA A 163 9.96 -12.56 4.47
CA ALA A 163 11.31 -12.03 4.28
C ALA A 163 11.44 -11.19 3.01
N ASP A 164 10.73 -11.56 1.94
CA ASP A 164 10.77 -10.91 0.63
C ASP A 164 9.35 -10.53 0.16
N PRO A 165 8.78 -9.42 0.67
CA PRO A 165 7.47 -8.93 0.29
C PRO A 165 7.35 -8.63 -1.21
N LEU A 166 6.16 -8.89 -1.72
CA LEU A 166 5.79 -8.66 -3.10
C LEU A 166 5.22 -7.27 -3.28
N SER A 167 5.43 -6.72 -4.48
CA SER A 167 4.84 -5.47 -4.90
C SER A 167 3.95 -5.73 -6.11
N VAL A 168 2.85 -4.99 -6.22
CA VAL A 168 1.88 -5.13 -7.31
C VAL A 168 1.66 -3.79 -7.96
N VAL A 169 1.60 -3.78 -9.30
CA VAL A 169 1.16 -2.61 -10.04
C VAL A 169 -0.08 -2.93 -10.86
N CYS A 170 -1.15 -2.20 -10.57
CA CYS A 170 -2.41 -2.27 -11.28
C CYS A 170 -2.35 -1.37 -12.51
N LEU A 171 -2.43 -2.00 -13.68
CA LEU A 171 -2.49 -1.33 -14.97
C LEU A 171 -3.94 -1.17 -15.40
N ALA A 172 -4.37 0.08 -15.52
CA ALA A 172 -5.71 0.38 -16.00
C ALA A 172 -5.78 1.72 -16.74
N LYS A 173 -6.63 1.76 -17.76
CA LYS A 173 -6.94 3.01 -18.47
C LYS A 173 -7.66 3.96 -17.53
N SER A 174 -7.56 5.25 -17.82
CA SER A 174 -8.27 6.26 -17.03
C SER A 174 -9.77 5.97 -17.00
N GLY A 175 -10.39 6.08 -15.82
CA GLY A 175 -11.83 5.89 -15.63
C GLY A 175 -12.32 4.46 -15.33
N ILE A 176 -11.44 3.45 -15.31
CA ILE A 176 -11.83 2.03 -15.06
C ILE A 176 -11.94 1.68 -13.55
N GLY A 177 -11.72 2.67 -12.66
CA GLY A 177 -11.81 2.42 -11.21
C GLY A 177 -10.54 1.81 -10.61
N LYS A 178 -9.36 2.31 -11.00
CA LYS A 178 -8.08 1.71 -10.60
C LYS A 178 -7.82 1.73 -9.10
N SER A 179 -8.12 2.86 -8.46
CA SER A 179 -7.97 3.00 -7.01
C SER A 179 -9.03 2.17 -6.28
N TYR A 180 -10.20 1.94 -6.89
CA TYR A 180 -11.30 1.23 -6.25
C TYR A 180 -10.92 -0.21 -5.84
N LEU A 181 -10.31 -0.99 -6.74
CA LEU A 181 -9.87 -2.35 -6.39
C LEU A 181 -8.84 -2.32 -5.24
N MET A 182 -7.86 -1.42 -5.35
CA MET A 182 -6.82 -1.25 -4.33
C MET A 182 -7.42 -0.87 -2.98
N GLU A 183 -8.32 0.12 -2.93
CA GLU A 183 -9.01 0.59 -1.72
C GLU A 183 -9.88 -0.50 -1.08
N ARG A 184 -10.61 -1.28 -1.87
CA ARG A 184 -11.46 -2.37 -1.33
C ARG A 184 -10.64 -3.51 -0.78
N VAL A 185 -9.54 -3.87 -1.42
CA VAL A 185 -8.61 -4.88 -0.87
C VAL A 185 -7.88 -4.31 0.35
N ALA A 186 -7.45 -3.05 0.33
CA ALA A 186 -6.86 -2.36 1.47
C ALA A 186 -7.78 -2.36 2.69
N ALA A 187 -9.08 -2.13 2.50
CA ALA A 187 -10.07 -2.23 3.58
C ALA A 187 -10.17 -3.63 4.21
N CYS A 188 -9.61 -4.67 3.57
CA CYS A 188 -9.50 -6.02 4.13
C CYS A 188 -8.20 -6.25 4.92
N PHE A 189 -7.36 -5.22 5.10
CA PHE A 189 -6.13 -5.27 5.89
C PHE A 189 -6.22 -4.40 7.16
N PRO A 190 -5.43 -4.73 8.18
CA PRO A 190 -5.34 -3.93 9.40
C PRO A 190 -4.82 -2.53 9.05
N THR A 191 -5.51 -1.48 9.50
CA THR A 191 -5.13 -0.09 9.20
C THR A 191 -3.73 0.25 9.70
N GLU A 192 -3.32 -0.38 10.81
CA GLU A 192 -1.98 -0.27 11.36
C GLU A 192 -0.89 -0.74 10.39
N ASP A 193 -1.19 -1.65 9.46
CA ASP A 193 -0.22 -2.21 8.51
C ASP A 193 -0.18 -1.47 7.16
N LEU A 194 -1.06 -0.49 6.96
CA LEU A 194 -1.21 0.26 5.72
C LEU A 194 -0.63 1.66 5.86
N LEU A 195 0.07 2.11 4.81
CA LEU A 195 0.51 3.49 4.64
C LEU A 195 -0.17 4.05 3.39
N GLU A 196 -1.25 4.78 3.62
CA GLU A 196 -2.04 5.49 2.62
C GLU A 196 -1.63 6.96 2.60
N ASN A 197 -0.74 7.33 1.67
CA ASN A 197 -0.34 8.71 1.49
C ASN A 197 -0.66 9.15 0.07
N THR A 198 -1.62 10.08 -0.05
CA THR A 198 -2.02 10.67 -1.33
C THR A 198 -0.87 11.41 -2.03
N GLN A 199 0.08 11.95 -1.25
CA GLN A 199 1.32 12.54 -1.75
C GLN A 199 2.49 12.20 -0.83
N MET A 200 3.61 11.81 -1.42
CA MET A 200 4.87 11.58 -0.72
C MET A 200 5.99 12.37 -1.39
N THR A 201 6.90 12.90 -0.59
CA THR A 201 8.13 13.50 -1.12
C THR A 201 9.24 12.45 -1.08
N GLU A 202 10.23 12.54 -1.96
CA GLU A 202 11.38 11.64 -1.89
C GLU A 202 12.08 11.69 -0.53
N ASN A 203 12.13 12.89 0.08
CA ASN A 203 12.78 13.10 1.36
C ASN A 203 12.06 12.48 2.55
N SER A 204 10.73 12.36 2.53
CA SER A 204 9.98 11.85 3.69
C SER A 204 10.37 10.43 4.06
N PHE A 205 10.77 9.61 3.09
CA PHE A 205 11.25 8.25 3.31
C PHE A 205 12.44 8.13 4.25
N TYR A 206 13.29 9.17 4.33
CA TYR A 206 14.48 9.15 5.18
C TYR A 206 14.22 9.65 6.60
N TYR A 207 13.03 10.18 6.87
CA TYR A 207 12.67 10.73 8.20
C TYR A 207 11.81 9.78 9.04
N TYR A 208 11.39 8.64 8.49
CA TYR A 208 10.80 7.56 9.28
C TYR A 208 11.80 7.04 10.34
N LYS A 209 11.29 6.59 11.48
CA LYS A 209 12.09 5.85 12.47
C LYS A 209 12.62 4.58 11.80
N ARG A 210 13.74 4.06 12.30
CA ARG A 210 14.54 3.01 11.63
C ARG A 210 13.73 1.81 11.15
N GLU A 211 12.76 1.32 11.93
CA GLU A 211 11.93 0.17 11.57
C GLU A 211 10.44 0.53 11.38
N GLU A 212 10.09 1.81 11.33
CA GLU A 212 8.68 2.27 11.31
C GLU A 212 7.87 1.71 10.14
N ILE A 213 8.52 1.61 8.98
CA ILE A 213 7.91 1.17 7.73
C ILE A 213 8.08 -0.33 7.49
N ARG A 214 8.78 -1.04 8.38
CA ARG A 214 9.07 -2.46 8.22
C ARG A 214 7.77 -3.27 8.30
N GLY A 215 7.53 -4.08 7.28
CA GLY A 215 6.32 -4.90 7.18
C GLY A 215 5.04 -4.11 6.88
N LYS A 216 5.16 -2.84 6.46
CA LYS A 216 4.01 -2.02 6.01
C LYS A 216 3.74 -2.21 4.52
N VAL A 217 2.50 -1.96 4.12
CA VAL A 217 2.08 -1.89 2.73
C VAL A 217 1.87 -0.43 2.34
N PHE A 218 2.64 0.05 1.36
CA PHE A 218 2.46 1.36 0.77
C PHE A 218 1.42 1.29 -0.34
N LEU A 219 0.37 2.10 -0.20
CA LEU A 219 -0.69 2.23 -1.19
C LEU A 219 -0.50 3.53 -1.96
N ILE A 220 -0.23 3.43 -3.26
CA ILE A 220 0.05 4.58 -4.13
C ILE A 220 -0.97 4.64 -5.25
N GLU A 221 -1.98 5.48 -5.08
CA GLU A 221 -3.10 5.63 -6.03
C GLU A 221 -2.65 6.03 -7.43
N ASP A 222 -1.61 6.84 -7.57
CA ASP A 222 -1.06 7.22 -8.87
C ASP A 222 0.47 7.25 -8.88
N LEU A 223 1.06 6.18 -9.41
CA LEU A 223 2.50 6.09 -9.63
C LEU A 223 2.99 7.10 -10.68
N ASP A 224 2.12 7.61 -11.56
CA ASP A 224 2.50 8.59 -12.58
C ASP A 224 2.82 9.96 -11.95
N GLY A 225 2.12 10.33 -10.88
CA GLY A 225 2.38 11.53 -10.07
C GLY A 225 3.50 11.37 -9.04
N ALA A 226 3.80 10.13 -8.63
CA ALA A 226 4.77 9.82 -7.57
C ALA A 226 6.18 9.46 -8.10
N ALA A 227 6.58 9.96 -9.27
CA ALA A 227 7.81 9.53 -9.95
C ALA A 227 9.09 9.68 -9.09
N ALA A 228 9.19 10.76 -8.28
CA ALA A 228 10.33 11.00 -7.39
C ALA A 228 10.46 9.96 -6.26
N VAL A 229 9.33 9.41 -5.81
CA VAL A 229 9.24 8.43 -4.71
C VAL A 229 9.61 7.01 -5.16
N LEU A 230 9.58 6.74 -6.47
CA LEU A 230 9.92 5.44 -7.03
C LEU A 230 11.38 5.03 -6.77
N TYR A 231 12.30 5.97 -6.56
CA TYR A 231 13.71 5.63 -6.30
C TYR A 231 13.92 5.07 -4.87
N PRO A 232 13.53 5.76 -3.78
CA PRO A 232 13.57 5.18 -2.43
C PRO A 232 12.85 3.83 -2.33
N ILE A 233 11.67 3.70 -2.97
CA ILE A 233 10.92 2.43 -3.01
C ILE A 233 11.73 1.31 -3.65
N ARG A 234 12.38 1.56 -4.79
CA ARG A 234 13.22 0.55 -5.48
C ARG A 234 14.36 0.05 -4.60
N GLU A 235 14.99 0.97 -3.87
CA GLU A 235 16.08 0.64 -2.95
C GLU A 235 15.56 -0.16 -1.75
N LEU A 236 14.40 0.19 -1.19
CA LEU A 236 13.73 -0.60 -0.15
C LEU A 236 13.34 -2.00 -0.64
N GLN A 237 12.81 -2.14 -1.86
CA GLN A 237 12.48 -3.45 -2.45
C GLN A 237 13.72 -4.31 -2.70
N SER A 238 14.83 -3.71 -3.13
CA SER A 238 16.02 -4.47 -3.57
C SER A 238 17.03 -4.72 -2.43
N LYS A 239 17.23 -3.74 -1.56
CA LYS A 239 18.26 -3.75 -0.48
C LYS A 239 17.67 -3.86 0.92
N LYS A 240 16.34 -3.77 1.05
CA LYS A 240 15.61 -3.79 2.34
C LYS A 240 16.03 -2.66 3.29
N ARG A 241 16.71 -1.62 2.78
CA ARG A 241 17.12 -0.43 3.54
C ARG A 241 17.45 0.74 2.62
N ILE A 242 17.26 1.95 3.12
CA ILE A 242 17.71 3.20 2.52
C ILE A 242 18.44 4.04 3.56
N SER A 243 19.38 4.86 3.10
CA SER A 243 20.12 5.76 3.98
C SER A 243 20.41 7.07 3.29
N LYS A 244 20.31 8.18 4.02
CA LYS A 244 20.67 9.51 3.55
C LYS A 244 21.47 10.26 4.59
N THR A 245 22.60 10.78 4.15
CA THR A 245 23.45 11.63 4.98
C THR A 245 23.01 13.08 4.84
N VAL A 246 22.62 13.70 5.95
CA VAL A 246 22.18 15.09 6.01
C VAL A 246 23.02 15.87 7.03
N THR A 247 23.12 17.18 6.83
CA THR A 247 23.76 18.08 7.80
C THR A 247 22.69 18.68 8.69
N THR A 248 22.77 18.41 9.99
CA THR A 248 21.86 18.94 11.00
C THR A 248 22.64 19.85 11.93
N LYS A 249 22.04 20.97 12.36
CA LYS A 249 22.66 21.83 13.38
C LYS A 249 22.37 21.26 14.76
N ASP A 250 23.41 21.08 15.56
CA ASP A 250 23.26 20.74 16.98
C ASP A 250 22.70 21.96 17.76
N LYS A 251 22.30 21.77 19.03
CA LYS A 251 21.82 22.81 19.95
C LYS A 251 22.80 23.98 20.10
N GLN A 252 24.08 23.76 19.80
CA GLN A 252 25.15 24.78 19.81
C GLN A 252 25.38 25.47 18.46
N GLY A 253 24.57 25.18 17.43
CA GLY A 253 24.68 25.77 16.09
C GLY A 253 25.79 25.17 15.21
N ILE A 254 26.51 24.16 15.70
CA ILE A 254 27.56 23.45 14.97
C ILE A 254 26.90 22.47 13.98
N ASN A 255 27.36 22.50 12.72
CA ASN A 255 26.91 21.56 11.69
C ASN A 255 27.45 20.16 12.01
N LYS A 256 26.55 19.22 12.28
CA LYS A 256 26.86 17.80 12.46
C LYS A 256 26.29 17.00 11.30
N THR A 257 27.10 16.12 10.72
CA THR A 257 26.65 15.18 9.70
C THR A 257 25.99 13.98 10.38
N VAL A 258 24.73 13.72 10.04
CA VAL A 258 23.93 12.59 10.57
C VAL A 258 23.48 11.72 9.39
N THR A 259 23.64 10.40 9.52
CA THR A 259 23.12 9.45 8.54
C THR A 259 21.78 8.91 9.02
N LEU A 260 20.71 9.32 8.35
CA LEU A 260 19.38 8.77 8.55
C LEU A 260 19.31 7.42 7.85
N THR A 261 18.87 6.38 8.57
CA THR A 261 18.76 5.01 8.04
C THR A 261 17.37 4.48 8.33
N VAL A 262 16.73 3.94 7.30
CA VAL A 262 15.40 3.34 7.38
C VAL A 262 15.46 1.94 6.78
N GLU A 263 14.89 0.99 7.50
CA GLU A 263 14.89 -0.44 7.19
C GLU A 263 13.49 -0.88 6.76
N GLY A 264 13.46 -1.72 5.73
CA GLY A 264 12.28 -2.46 5.30
C GLY A 264 12.33 -3.90 5.84
N PRO A 265 11.70 -4.87 5.14
CA PRO A 265 11.15 -4.75 3.80
C PRO A 265 9.77 -4.09 3.77
N VAL A 266 9.37 -3.60 2.59
CA VAL A 266 8.07 -2.94 2.36
C VAL A 266 7.36 -3.57 1.17
N SER A 267 6.04 -3.70 1.25
CA SER A 267 5.20 -4.04 0.10
C SER A 267 4.70 -2.74 -0.55
N VAL A 268 4.70 -2.67 -1.88
CA VAL A 268 4.18 -1.50 -2.60
C VAL A 268 3.09 -1.95 -3.56
N ILE A 269 1.90 -1.39 -3.37
CA ILE A 269 0.77 -1.54 -4.27
C ILE A 269 0.54 -0.18 -4.92
N GLY A 270 0.54 -0.14 -6.24
CA GLY A 270 0.28 1.11 -6.93
C GLY A 270 -0.51 0.95 -8.21
N CYS A 271 -1.10 2.04 -8.66
CA CYS A 271 -1.86 2.09 -9.90
C CYS A 271 -1.18 3.03 -10.90
N THR A 272 -1.28 2.72 -12.21
CA THR A 272 -0.76 3.60 -13.27
C THR A 272 -1.57 3.49 -14.56
N THR A 273 -1.59 4.57 -15.34
CA THR A 273 -2.09 4.53 -16.73
C THR A 273 -1.06 3.99 -17.72
N LYS A 274 0.22 4.03 -17.38
CA LYS A 274 1.32 3.81 -18.31
C LYS A 274 1.69 2.33 -18.35
N GLU A 275 1.35 1.66 -19.45
CA GLU A 275 1.80 0.29 -19.71
C GLU A 275 3.33 0.19 -19.78
N ARG A 276 4.00 1.28 -20.20
CA ARG A 276 5.46 1.44 -20.09
C ARG A 276 5.81 2.15 -18.79
N ILE A 277 5.60 1.46 -17.67
CA ILE A 277 6.30 1.82 -16.43
C ILE A 277 7.79 1.67 -16.71
N TYR A 278 8.65 2.51 -16.10
CA TYR A 278 10.10 2.33 -16.15
C TYR A 278 10.44 0.84 -16.00
N GLU A 279 11.16 0.27 -16.97
CA GLU A 279 11.40 -1.18 -17.03
C GLU A 279 11.93 -1.74 -15.71
N ASP A 280 12.67 -0.94 -14.96
CA ASP A 280 13.19 -1.33 -13.65
C ASP A 280 12.10 -1.60 -12.61
N ASN A 281 10.97 -0.90 -12.63
CA ASN A 281 9.88 -1.11 -11.67
C ASN A 281 8.94 -2.24 -12.12
N ALA A 282 8.60 -2.27 -13.41
CA ALA A 282 7.72 -3.30 -13.99
C ALA A 282 8.25 -4.72 -13.76
N ASN A 283 9.58 -4.87 -13.67
CA ASN A 283 10.21 -6.16 -13.46
C ASN A 283 10.41 -6.53 -11.97
N ARG A 284 10.11 -5.63 -11.03
CA ARG A 284 10.16 -5.86 -9.57
C ARG A 284 8.77 -6.05 -8.95
N SER A 285 7.72 -5.89 -9.74
CA SER A 285 6.34 -6.01 -9.31
C SER A 285 5.57 -7.03 -10.16
N ILE A 286 4.52 -7.59 -9.56
CA ILE A 286 3.47 -8.31 -10.25
C ILE A 286 2.64 -7.28 -11.01
N LEU A 287 2.45 -7.49 -12.32
CA LEU A 287 1.61 -6.63 -13.13
C LEU A 287 0.24 -7.29 -13.26
N ILE A 288 -0.77 -6.63 -12.71
CA ILE A 288 -2.17 -7.02 -12.88
C ILE A 288 -2.86 -6.00 -13.78
N TYR A 289 -3.81 -6.48 -14.57
CA TYR A 289 -4.52 -5.66 -15.55
C TYR A 289 -5.99 -5.71 -15.21
N LEU A 290 -6.59 -4.55 -14.99
CA LEU A 290 -8.01 -4.47 -14.68
C LEU A 290 -8.84 -4.73 -15.93
N ASP A 291 -9.99 -5.35 -15.75
CA ASP A 291 -10.92 -5.63 -16.82
C ASP A 291 -11.67 -4.35 -17.23
N GLY A 292 -11.33 -3.85 -18.42
CA GLY A 292 -12.02 -2.73 -19.06
C GLY A 292 -13.07 -3.17 -20.07
N SER A 293 -13.61 -4.39 -19.92
CA SER A 293 -14.66 -4.92 -20.79
C SER A 293 -16.00 -4.22 -20.54
N LYS A 294 -16.86 -4.21 -21.56
CA LYS A 294 -18.21 -3.63 -21.43
C LYS A 294 -19.07 -4.45 -20.47
N GLU A 295 -18.84 -5.77 -20.45
CA GLU A 295 -19.49 -6.71 -19.56
C GLU A 295 -19.17 -6.35 -18.10
N GLN A 296 -17.91 -6.01 -17.82
CA GLN A 296 -17.48 -5.56 -16.50
C GLN A 296 -18.04 -4.19 -16.12
N ASP A 297 -18.02 -3.23 -17.05
CA ASP A 297 -18.65 -1.91 -16.84
C ASP A 297 -20.13 -2.06 -16.44
N GLN A 298 -20.86 -2.97 -17.11
CA GLN A 298 -22.27 -3.21 -16.80
C GLN A 298 -22.47 -3.78 -15.40
N LYS A 299 -21.63 -4.73 -14.95
CA LYS A 299 -21.68 -5.27 -13.59
C LYS A 299 -21.46 -4.18 -12.55
N ILE A 300 -20.46 -3.32 -12.77
CA ILE A 300 -20.13 -2.20 -11.86
C ILE A 300 -21.30 -1.21 -11.80
N LEU A 301 -21.88 -0.84 -12.96
CA LEU A 301 -23.03 0.07 -13.02
C LEU A 301 -24.25 -0.51 -12.31
N GLU A 302 -24.53 -1.80 -12.49
CA GLU A 302 -25.62 -2.49 -11.81
C GLU A 302 -25.43 -2.47 -10.29
N TYR A 303 -24.23 -2.80 -9.83
CA TYR A 303 -23.88 -2.76 -8.42
C TYR A 303 -24.01 -1.35 -7.82
N GLN A 304 -23.55 -0.30 -8.52
CA GLN A 304 -23.73 1.09 -8.09
C GLN A 304 -25.21 1.47 -7.96
N LYS A 305 -26.07 1.02 -8.89
CA LYS A 305 -27.52 1.21 -8.79
C LYS A 305 -28.09 0.49 -7.57
N GLN A 306 -27.69 -0.76 -7.32
CA GLN A 306 -28.14 -1.53 -6.17
C GLN A 306 -27.75 -0.87 -4.83
N ILE A 307 -26.55 -0.29 -4.74
CA ILE A 307 -26.14 0.52 -3.58
C ILE A 307 -27.09 1.70 -3.37
N LYS A 308 -27.40 2.46 -4.44
CA LYS A 308 -28.27 3.63 -4.36
C LYS A 308 -29.74 3.27 -4.11
N ALA A 309 -30.15 2.08 -4.54
CA ALA A 309 -31.47 1.53 -4.26
C ALA A 309 -31.60 0.96 -2.84
N GLY A 310 -30.52 0.91 -2.05
CA GLY A 310 -30.54 0.37 -0.68
C GLY A 310 -30.68 -1.15 -0.62
N ILE A 311 -30.40 -1.85 -1.72
CA ILE A 311 -30.49 -3.32 -1.81
C ILE A 311 -29.24 -3.98 -1.18
N ILE A 312 -28.10 -3.30 -1.28
CA ILE A 312 -26.81 -3.83 -0.82
C ILE A 312 -26.67 -3.65 0.70
N ASP A 313 -26.36 -4.75 1.38
CA ASP A 313 -26.05 -4.76 2.81
C ASP A 313 -24.62 -4.27 3.06
N LYS A 314 -24.50 -2.98 3.34
CA LYS A 314 -23.23 -2.35 3.71
C LYS A 314 -22.65 -2.85 5.03
N GLN A 315 -23.49 -3.35 5.94
CA GLN A 315 -23.00 -3.89 7.20
C GLN A 315 -22.34 -5.25 6.96
N GLY A 316 -22.97 -6.10 6.15
CA GLY A 316 -22.38 -7.36 5.67
C GLY A 316 -21.05 -7.16 4.94
N GLU A 317 -20.94 -6.15 4.07
CA GLU A 317 -19.66 -5.82 3.41
C GLU A 317 -18.55 -5.50 4.40
N LYS A 318 -18.85 -4.69 5.42
CA LYS A 318 -17.89 -4.32 6.46
C LYS A 318 -17.50 -5.51 7.31
N GLN A 319 -18.44 -6.38 7.65
CA GLN A 319 -18.18 -7.60 8.41
C GLN A 319 -17.28 -8.56 7.62
N ALA A 320 -17.51 -8.74 6.32
CA ALA A 320 -16.64 -9.54 5.46
C ALA A 320 -15.21 -8.99 5.43
N ALA A 321 -15.07 -7.66 5.29
CA ALA A 321 -13.76 -7.01 5.36
C ALA A 321 -13.10 -7.20 6.73
N GLU A 322 -13.84 -7.03 7.83
CA GLU A 322 -13.32 -7.19 9.20
C GLU A 322 -12.82 -8.62 9.49
N ILE A 323 -13.51 -9.65 8.98
CA ILE A 323 -13.03 -11.03 9.08
C ILE A 323 -11.67 -11.16 8.42
N LEU A 324 -11.50 -10.63 7.20
CA LEU A 324 -10.23 -10.65 6.49
C LEU A 324 -9.14 -9.83 7.21
N GLN A 325 -9.49 -8.69 7.81
CA GLN A 325 -8.54 -7.90 8.62
C GLN A 325 -8.07 -8.69 9.84
N ASN A 326 -8.98 -9.34 10.57
CA ASN A 326 -8.65 -10.13 11.75
C ASN A 326 -7.80 -11.35 11.37
N THR A 327 -8.11 -11.99 10.24
CA THR A 327 -7.27 -13.02 9.61
C THR A 327 -5.85 -12.54 9.34
N GLN A 328 -5.67 -11.31 8.84
CA GLN A 328 -4.35 -10.72 8.61
C GLN A 328 -3.57 -10.41 9.90
N ARG A 329 -4.26 -10.12 11.01
CA ARG A 329 -3.64 -9.88 12.32
C ARG A 329 -3.07 -11.16 12.92
N VAL A 330 -3.79 -12.28 12.82
CA VAL A 330 -3.34 -13.55 13.41
C VAL A 330 -2.18 -14.19 12.65
N LEU A 331 -2.02 -13.96 11.34
CA LEU A 331 -0.89 -14.51 10.58
C LEU A 331 0.46 -14.09 11.20
N GLU A 332 1.31 -15.08 11.51
CA GLU A 332 2.62 -14.87 12.11
C GLU A 332 3.75 -15.00 11.08
N PRO A 333 4.86 -14.25 11.21
CA PRO A 333 6.04 -14.46 10.39
C PRO A 333 6.59 -15.88 10.57
N VAL A 334 6.73 -16.63 9.47
CA VAL A 334 7.24 -18.01 9.48
C VAL A 334 8.19 -18.23 8.31
N LYS A 335 9.24 -19.04 8.51
CA LYS A 335 10.15 -19.43 7.44
C LYS A 335 9.46 -20.44 6.53
N ILE A 336 9.57 -20.25 5.22
CA ILE A 336 8.97 -21.13 4.23
C ILE A 336 10.06 -21.80 3.42
N ILE A 337 9.96 -23.11 3.26
CA ILE A 337 10.86 -23.89 2.41
C ILE A 337 10.04 -24.52 1.30
N ASN A 338 10.38 -24.22 0.05
CA ASN A 338 9.76 -24.87 -1.10
C ASN A 338 10.62 -26.06 -1.56
N PRO A 339 10.25 -27.31 -1.20
CA PRO A 339 11.02 -28.49 -1.59
C PRO A 339 10.96 -28.79 -3.10
N TYR A 340 10.00 -28.17 -3.81
CA TYR A 340 9.76 -28.37 -5.22
C TYR A 340 10.39 -27.27 -6.09
N ALA A 341 11.06 -26.28 -5.49
CA ALA A 341 11.59 -25.11 -6.20
C ALA A 341 12.49 -25.49 -7.39
N LEU A 342 13.27 -26.56 -7.28
CA LEU A 342 14.16 -27.04 -8.35
C LEU A 342 13.42 -27.67 -9.54
N LEU A 343 12.14 -28.03 -9.40
CA LEU A 343 11.31 -28.52 -10.50
C LEU A 343 10.59 -27.40 -11.25
N ILE A 344 10.60 -26.18 -10.72
CA ILE A 344 9.88 -25.04 -11.28
C ILE A 344 10.75 -24.41 -12.37
N GLU A 345 10.31 -24.56 -13.61
CA GLU A 345 10.94 -23.94 -14.78
C GLU A 345 9.98 -22.90 -15.39
N LEU A 346 10.54 -21.77 -15.82
CA LEU A 346 9.77 -20.79 -16.58
C LEU A 346 9.73 -21.19 -18.05
N PRO A 347 8.60 -20.93 -18.73
CA PRO A 347 8.58 -21.01 -20.18
C PRO A 347 9.66 -20.19 -20.86
N LYS A 348 10.24 -20.75 -21.93
CA LYS A 348 11.39 -20.17 -22.65
C LYS A 348 11.07 -18.82 -23.29
N GLU A 349 9.79 -18.59 -23.54
CA GLU A 349 9.23 -17.45 -24.22
C GLU A 349 9.03 -16.24 -23.28
N ILE A 350 9.24 -16.41 -21.97
CA ILE A 350 9.12 -15.32 -21.00
C ILE A 350 10.30 -14.36 -21.12
N PHE A 351 9.98 -13.07 -21.29
CA PHE A 351 10.99 -12.02 -21.24
C PHE A 351 11.57 -11.89 -19.82
N LYS A 352 12.90 -11.74 -19.72
CA LYS A 352 13.64 -11.49 -18.46
C LYS A 352 13.42 -12.60 -17.39
N PRO A 353 13.75 -13.87 -17.69
CA PRO A 353 13.41 -15.03 -16.85
C PRO A 353 13.97 -14.94 -15.41
N ARG A 354 15.13 -14.33 -15.20
CA ARG A 354 15.74 -14.20 -13.86
C ARG A 354 14.85 -13.45 -12.86
N ARG A 355 14.23 -12.34 -13.29
CA ARG A 355 13.37 -11.52 -12.41
C ARG A 355 11.99 -12.17 -12.25
N THR A 356 11.45 -12.74 -13.33
CA THR A 356 10.17 -13.44 -13.29
C THR A 356 10.22 -14.68 -12.39
N MET A 357 11.35 -15.39 -12.35
CA MET A 357 11.51 -16.58 -11.51
C MET A 357 11.46 -16.21 -10.02
N GLY A 358 12.21 -15.19 -9.60
CA GLY A 358 12.17 -14.71 -8.22
C GLY A 358 10.76 -14.27 -7.81
N LEU A 359 10.06 -13.55 -8.67
CA LEU A 359 8.68 -13.14 -8.40
C LEU A 359 7.71 -14.31 -8.31
N LEU A 360 7.83 -15.33 -9.16
CA LEU A 360 7.00 -16.53 -9.10
C LEU A 360 7.25 -17.31 -7.81
N LEU A 361 8.52 -17.52 -7.43
CA LEU A 361 8.89 -18.22 -6.20
C LEU A 361 8.40 -17.47 -4.97
N ASN A 362 8.58 -16.15 -4.91
CA ASN A 362 8.08 -15.33 -3.81
C ASN A 362 6.54 -15.33 -3.75
N PHE A 363 5.84 -15.41 -4.89
CA PHE A 363 4.36 -15.54 -4.90
C PHE A 363 3.90 -16.92 -4.43
N ILE A 364 4.60 -17.99 -4.78
CA ILE A 364 4.36 -19.32 -4.20
C ILE A 364 4.58 -19.31 -2.68
N GLU A 365 5.62 -18.61 -2.22
CA GLU A 365 5.88 -18.40 -0.80
C GLU A 365 4.72 -17.62 -0.15
N ALA A 366 4.21 -16.56 -0.77
CA ALA A 366 3.06 -15.80 -0.26
C ALA A 366 1.78 -16.66 -0.18
N VAL A 367 1.55 -17.55 -1.16
CA VAL A 367 0.44 -18.51 -1.12
C VAL A 367 0.63 -19.50 0.03
N THR A 368 1.83 -20.06 0.19
CA THR A 368 2.15 -20.99 1.29
C THR A 368 1.99 -20.31 2.66
N TYR A 369 2.45 -19.07 2.76
CA TYR A 369 2.32 -18.23 3.96
C TYR A 369 0.87 -18.02 4.36
N TYR A 370 -0.01 -17.78 3.39
CA TYR A 370 -1.43 -17.61 3.66
C TYR A 370 -2.07 -18.90 4.20
N HIS A 371 -1.58 -20.06 3.77
CA HIS A 371 -1.99 -21.37 4.28
C HIS A 371 -1.23 -21.82 5.54
N GLN A 372 -0.49 -20.95 6.24
CA GLN A 372 0.42 -21.36 7.33
C GLN A 372 -0.25 -22.23 8.42
N TYR A 373 -1.53 -22.02 8.72
CA TYR A 373 -2.27 -22.80 9.73
C TYR A 373 -2.81 -24.15 9.22
N GLN A 374 -2.62 -24.45 7.94
CA GLN A 374 -2.89 -25.74 7.31
C GLN A 374 -1.63 -26.58 7.09
N ARG A 375 -0.46 -25.98 7.32
CA ARG A 375 0.84 -26.63 7.12
C ARG A 375 1.39 -27.10 8.46
N GLU A 376 2.08 -28.24 8.41
CA GLU A 376 2.80 -28.76 9.57
C GLU A 376 4.01 -27.88 9.86
N GLN A 377 4.17 -27.44 11.11
CA GLN A 377 5.37 -26.74 11.57
C GLN A 377 6.48 -27.76 11.82
N LEU A 378 7.58 -27.61 11.09
CA LEU A 378 8.76 -28.45 11.19
C LEU A 378 9.90 -27.66 11.83
N VAL A 379 10.78 -28.35 12.55
CA VAL A 379 11.97 -27.75 13.17
C VAL A 379 13.21 -28.22 12.43
N SER A 380 14.04 -27.27 11.99
CA SER A 380 15.32 -27.57 11.36
C SER A 380 16.27 -28.24 12.35
N PRO A 381 16.74 -29.48 12.12
CA PRO A 381 17.67 -30.16 13.04
C PRO A 381 19.00 -29.42 13.19
N THR A 382 19.38 -28.63 12.18
CA THR A 382 20.67 -27.93 12.12
C THR A 382 20.63 -26.55 12.75
N THR A 383 19.51 -25.82 12.61
CA THR A 383 19.39 -24.42 13.05
C THR A 383 18.41 -24.20 14.19
N GLY A 384 17.55 -25.18 14.50
CA GLY A 384 16.47 -25.03 15.47
C GLY A 384 15.32 -24.12 15.03
N GLU A 385 15.38 -23.56 13.81
CA GLU A 385 14.35 -22.66 13.29
C GLU A 385 13.08 -23.44 12.89
N VAL A 386 11.93 -22.88 13.24
CA VAL A 386 10.61 -23.37 12.81
C VAL A 386 10.35 -22.94 11.37
N PHE A 387 9.90 -23.86 10.53
CA PHE A 387 9.53 -23.60 9.15
C PHE A 387 8.31 -24.42 8.73
N ILE A 388 7.65 -23.97 7.66
CA ILE A 388 6.61 -24.74 6.96
C ILE A 388 7.08 -25.07 5.55
N GLU A 389 6.58 -26.18 4.99
CA GLU A 389 6.86 -26.57 3.61
C GLU A 389 5.73 -26.17 2.66
N THR A 390 6.10 -25.71 1.47
CA THR A 390 5.17 -25.52 0.35
C THR A 390 4.57 -26.86 -0.09
N GLU A 391 3.25 -26.90 -0.31
CA GLU A 391 2.55 -28.05 -0.87
C GLU A 391 2.32 -27.89 -2.39
N PRO A 392 2.10 -29.00 -3.13
CA PRO A 392 1.77 -28.93 -4.57
C PRO A 392 0.59 -28.01 -4.89
N GLN A 393 -0.45 -27.98 -4.05
CA GLN A 393 -1.60 -27.10 -4.27
C GLN A 393 -1.20 -25.62 -4.25
N ASP A 394 -0.27 -25.21 -3.38
CA ASP A 394 0.20 -23.81 -3.31
C ASP A 394 0.81 -23.37 -4.64
N ILE A 395 1.55 -24.27 -5.28
CA ILE A 395 2.20 -24.03 -6.57
C ILE A 395 1.15 -23.97 -7.69
N GLU A 396 0.16 -24.86 -7.67
CA GLU A 396 -0.95 -24.84 -8.64
C GLU A 396 -1.76 -23.54 -8.54
N ILE A 397 -2.10 -23.10 -7.32
CA ILE A 397 -2.78 -21.83 -7.06
C ILE A 397 -1.94 -20.67 -7.62
N ALA A 398 -0.64 -20.64 -7.31
CA ALA A 398 0.26 -19.59 -7.78
C ALA A 398 0.32 -19.52 -9.32
N PHE A 399 0.48 -20.65 -10.00
CA PHE A 399 0.47 -20.70 -11.47
C PHE A 399 -0.88 -20.29 -12.04
N THR A 400 -1.98 -20.69 -11.41
CA THR A 400 -3.34 -20.36 -11.86
C THR A 400 -3.60 -18.85 -11.78
N LEU A 401 -3.25 -18.22 -10.66
CA LEU A 401 -3.43 -16.79 -10.45
C LEU A 401 -2.50 -15.94 -11.33
N LEU A 402 -1.22 -16.31 -11.44
CA LEU A 402 -0.25 -15.56 -12.23
C LEU A 402 -0.24 -15.91 -13.71
N LYS A 403 -1.08 -16.85 -14.16
CA LYS A 403 -1.15 -17.30 -15.56
C LYS A 403 -1.23 -16.13 -16.53
N GLU A 404 -2.18 -15.21 -16.32
CA GLU A 404 -2.33 -14.04 -17.19
C GLU A 404 -1.13 -13.08 -17.13
N THR A 405 -0.56 -12.87 -15.94
CA THR A 405 0.64 -12.04 -15.76
C THR A 405 1.84 -12.64 -16.49
N LEU A 406 2.06 -13.95 -16.38
CA LEU A 406 3.14 -14.67 -17.05
C LEU A 406 2.96 -14.60 -18.57
N PHE A 407 1.75 -14.82 -19.08
CA PHE A 407 1.45 -14.69 -20.51
C PHE A 407 1.73 -13.28 -21.04
N ARG A 408 1.35 -12.25 -20.30
CA ARG A 408 1.58 -10.86 -20.73
C ARG A 408 3.05 -10.48 -20.67
N LYS A 409 3.84 -11.09 -19.77
CA LYS A 409 5.32 -10.98 -19.77
C LYS A 409 6.00 -11.78 -20.90
N SER A 410 5.25 -12.57 -21.67
CA SER A 410 5.71 -13.19 -22.93
C SER A 410 5.08 -12.54 -24.18
N ASP A 411 4.16 -11.57 -24.02
CA ASP A 411 3.48 -10.92 -25.14
C ASP A 411 4.30 -9.71 -25.63
N GLU A 412 4.53 -9.66 -26.93
CA GLU A 412 5.22 -8.54 -27.58
C GLU A 412 4.31 -7.33 -27.80
N LEU A 413 2.98 -7.55 -27.76
CA LEU A 413 1.98 -6.50 -27.92
C LEU A 413 1.74 -5.76 -26.61
N SER A 414 1.54 -4.44 -26.72
CA SER A 414 0.97 -3.64 -25.63
C SER A 414 -0.44 -4.15 -25.24
N GLY A 415 -0.84 -3.97 -23.98
CA GLY A 415 -2.13 -4.44 -23.47
C GLY A 415 -3.31 -3.84 -24.26
N ALA A 416 -3.23 -2.54 -24.55
CA ALA A 416 -4.20 -1.84 -25.38
C ALA A 416 -4.26 -2.39 -26.82
N CYS A 417 -3.11 -2.66 -27.46
CA CYS A 417 -3.06 -3.26 -28.79
C CYS A 417 -3.61 -4.68 -28.79
N ARG A 418 -3.38 -5.43 -27.71
CA ARG A 418 -3.89 -6.78 -27.53
C ARG A 418 -5.42 -6.83 -27.42
N SER A 419 -6.01 -5.96 -26.60
CA SER A 419 -7.47 -5.82 -26.52
C SER A 419 -8.07 -5.42 -27.87
N PHE A 420 -7.39 -4.54 -28.61
CA PHE A 420 -7.80 -4.15 -29.96
C PHE A 420 -7.79 -5.35 -30.92
N TYR A 421 -6.74 -6.17 -30.90
CA TYR A 421 -6.65 -7.40 -31.71
C TYR A 421 -7.77 -8.40 -31.37
N GLN A 422 -8.09 -8.58 -30.08
CA GLN A 422 -9.22 -9.44 -29.67
C GLN A 422 -10.56 -8.88 -30.17
N ALA A 423 -10.77 -7.56 -30.11
CA ALA A 423 -11.96 -6.92 -30.65
C ALA A 423 -12.08 -7.14 -32.17
N LEU A 424 -10.97 -7.00 -32.91
CA LEU A 424 -10.93 -7.30 -34.35
C LEU A 424 -11.32 -8.76 -34.65
N LYS A 425 -10.81 -9.73 -33.86
CA LYS A 425 -11.21 -11.14 -34.01
C LYS A 425 -12.71 -11.37 -33.81
N ARG A 426 -13.32 -10.68 -32.84
CA ARG A 426 -14.78 -10.78 -32.59
C ARG A 426 -15.61 -10.24 -33.75
N MET A 427 -15.09 -9.28 -34.52
CA MET A 427 -15.76 -8.73 -35.70
C MET A 427 -15.79 -9.70 -36.89
N LYS A 428 -14.97 -10.76 -36.88
CA LYS A 428 -14.92 -11.80 -37.94
C LYS A 428 -14.81 -11.23 -39.37
N LEU A 429 -14.07 -10.13 -39.53
CA LEU A 429 -13.81 -9.53 -40.84
C LEU A 429 -12.70 -10.32 -41.55
N GLU A 430 -12.98 -10.89 -42.72
CA GLU A 430 -11.96 -11.59 -43.52
C GLU A 430 -10.93 -10.60 -44.07
N LYS A 431 -11.39 -9.49 -44.68
CA LYS A 431 -10.54 -8.42 -45.24
C LYS A 431 -11.16 -7.08 -44.90
N PHE A 432 -10.35 -6.14 -44.42
CA PHE A 432 -10.86 -4.85 -43.94
C PHE A 432 -9.89 -3.71 -44.16
N PHE A 433 -10.45 -2.51 -44.30
CA PHE A 433 -9.74 -1.24 -44.25
C PHE A 433 -9.88 -0.61 -42.87
N ALA A 434 -9.05 0.40 -42.58
CA ALA A 434 -9.17 1.18 -41.36
C ALA A 434 -10.55 1.90 -41.25
N SER A 435 -11.19 2.22 -42.39
CA SER A 435 -12.55 2.79 -42.44
C SER A 435 -13.60 1.86 -41.84
N ASP A 436 -13.50 0.57 -42.11
CA ASP A 436 -14.51 -0.43 -41.72
C ASP A 436 -14.50 -0.60 -40.20
N ILE A 437 -13.31 -0.56 -39.61
CA ILE A 437 -13.15 -0.58 -38.14
C ILE A 437 -13.71 0.68 -37.50
N ARG A 438 -13.59 1.85 -38.14
CA ARG A 438 -14.11 3.12 -37.60
C ARG A 438 -15.63 3.19 -37.59
N GLN A 439 -16.31 2.50 -38.51
CA GLN A 439 -17.77 2.41 -38.49
C GLN A 439 -18.27 1.62 -37.26
N HIS A 440 -17.49 0.63 -36.82
CA HIS A 440 -17.84 -0.24 -35.70
C HIS A 440 -17.22 0.20 -34.36
N SER A 441 -16.21 1.08 -34.38
CA SER A 441 -15.47 1.50 -33.19
C SER A 441 -15.19 3.00 -33.17
N LYS A 442 -15.43 3.65 -32.02
CA LYS A 442 -15.17 5.08 -31.80
C LYS A 442 -13.70 5.36 -31.45
N ILE A 443 -12.75 4.72 -32.14
CA ILE A 443 -11.32 4.87 -31.87
C ILE A 443 -10.78 6.09 -32.62
N ASN A 444 -9.93 6.89 -31.96
CA ASN A 444 -9.25 8.02 -32.59
C ASN A 444 -8.40 7.54 -33.79
N PRO A 445 -8.46 8.19 -34.98
CA PRO A 445 -7.76 7.75 -36.19
C PRO A 445 -6.27 7.48 -36.01
N ARG A 446 -5.55 8.30 -35.24
CA ARG A 446 -4.11 8.11 -34.98
C ARG A 446 -3.85 6.89 -34.11
N THR A 447 -4.72 6.62 -33.15
CA THR A 447 -4.62 5.46 -32.26
C THR A 447 -4.90 4.17 -33.04
N LEU A 448 -5.92 4.19 -33.90
CA LEU A 448 -6.24 3.07 -34.80
C LEU A 448 -5.06 2.75 -35.72
N GLN A 449 -4.48 3.76 -36.37
CA GLN A 449 -3.35 3.56 -37.26
C GLN A 449 -2.11 3.02 -36.52
N ARG A 450 -1.87 3.49 -35.29
CA ARG A 450 -0.80 2.96 -34.43
C ARG A 450 -1.01 1.48 -34.13
N HIS A 451 -2.22 1.07 -33.74
CA HIS A 451 -2.51 -0.33 -33.46
C HIS A 451 -2.43 -1.22 -34.70
N LEU A 452 -2.97 -0.77 -35.85
CA LEU A 452 -2.86 -1.52 -37.10
C LEU A 452 -1.40 -1.70 -37.53
N LYS A 453 -0.59 -0.64 -37.37
CA LYS A 453 0.85 -0.71 -37.63
C LYS A 453 1.54 -1.69 -36.68
N GLU A 454 1.31 -1.57 -35.37
CA GLU A 454 1.90 -2.45 -34.36
C GLU A 454 1.54 -3.92 -34.63
N LEU A 455 0.28 -4.23 -34.92
CA LEU A 455 -0.14 -5.59 -35.27
C LEU A 455 0.50 -6.10 -36.57
N ASN A 456 0.71 -5.24 -37.55
CA ASN A 456 1.42 -5.62 -38.77
C ASN A 456 2.93 -5.83 -38.53
N ASP A 457 3.57 -4.96 -37.75
CA ASP A 457 4.98 -5.05 -37.40
C ASP A 457 5.29 -6.36 -36.64
N TYR A 458 4.35 -6.84 -35.81
CA TYR A 458 4.41 -8.11 -35.10
C TYR A 458 3.70 -9.28 -35.83
N ASN A 459 3.45 -9.16 -37.14
CA ASN A 459 2.87 -10.22 -37.99
C ASN A 459 1.48 -10.77 -37.58
N TYR A 460 0.74 -10.07 -36.71
CA TYR A 460 -0.66 -10.38 -36.36
C TYR A 460 -1.64 -10.00 -37.48
N LEU A 461 -1.26 -9.03 -38.32
CA LEU A 461 -1.96 -8.63 -39.53
C LEU A 461 -1.02 -8.74 -40.73
N GLN A 462 -1.60 -8.95 -41.91
CA GLN A 462 -0.90 -8.85 -43.17
C GLN A 462 -1.55 -7.79 -44.05
N ILE A 463 -0.73 -6.98 -44.73
CA ILE A 463 -1.20 -6.06 -45.76
C ILE A 463 -1.31 -6.86 -47.08
N ILE A 464 -2.55 -7.07 -47.51
CA ILE A 464 -2.87 -7.87 -48.70
C ILE A 464 -3.15 -7.01 -49.95
N GLY A 465 -3.17 -5.69 -49.79
CA GLY A 465 -3.40 -4.76 -50.89
C GLY A 465 -3.71 -3.34 -50.43
N GLY A 466 -4.25 -2.55 -51.35
CA GLY A 466 -4.59 -1.14 -51.11
C GLY A 466 -3.48 -0.16 -51.50
N ASN A 467 -3.82 1.13 -51.57
CA ASN A 467 -2.90 2.18 -51.96
C ASN A 467 -2.79 3.22 -50.82
N LYS A 468 -1.58 3.36 -50.26
CA LYS A 468 -1.25 4.28 -49.17
C LYS A 468 -1.77 5.71 -49.39
N TYR A 469 -1.83 6.17 -50.64
CA TYR A 469 -2.16 7.56 -51.00
C TYR A 469 -3.61 7.76 -51.50
N LYS A 470 -4.39 6.69 -51.74
CA LYS A 470 -5.78 6.79 -52.24
C LYS A 470 -6.80 6.13 -51.34
N THR A 471 -6.64 4.84 -51.06
CA THR A 471 -7.67 4.01 -50.37
C THR A 471 -7.23 3.54 -48.99
N GLY A 472 -5.95 3.71 -48.65
CA GLY A 472 -5.35 3.10 -47.46
C GLY A 472 -4.97 1.64 -47.69
N TYR A 473 -4.33 1.04 -46.69
CA TYR A 473 -3.97 -0.39 -46.73
C TYR A 473 -5.19 -1.27 -46.40
N GLN A 474 -5.30 -2.38 -47.12
CA GLN A 474 -6.23 -3.46 -46.82
C GLN A 474 -5.50 -4.52 -45.99
N TYR A 475 -6.10 -4.87 -44.85
CA TYR A 475 -5.54 -5.80 -43.88
C TYR A 475 -6.33 -7.11 -43.86
N GLU A 476 -5.64 -8.20 -43.54
CA GLU A 476 -6.20 -9.51 -43.24
C GLU A 476 -5.59 -10.03 -41.93
N LEU A 477 -6.40 -10.72 -41.13
CA LEU A 477 -5.92 -11.38 -39.91
C LEU A 477 -5.01 -12.54 -40.30
N ASN A 478 -3.77 -12.56 -39.81
CA ASN A 478 -2.89 -13.70 -40.06
C ASN A 478 -3.37 -14.92 -39.24
N PRO A 479 -3.86 -16.01 -39.88
CA PRO A 479 -4.33 -17.20 -39.16
C PRO A 479 -3.20 -17.95 -38.45
N THR A 480 -1.95 -17.69 -38.85
CA THR A 480 -0.72 -18.28 -38.29
C THR A 480 -0.16 -17.48 -37.12
N ALA A 481 -0.76 -16.34 -36.75
CA ALA A 481 -0.27 -15.49 -35.68
C ALA A 481 -0.10 -16.28 -34.37
N GLU A 482 1.14 -16.32 -33.89
CA GLU A 482 1.78 -17.33 -33.02
C GLU A 482 1.08 -17.65 -31.69
N LYS A 483 0.07 -16.88 -31.28
CA LYS A 483 -0.40 -16.92 -29.90
C LYS A 483 -1.32 -18.09 -29.52
N ILE A 484 -1.98 -18.76 -30.48
CA ILE A 484 -2.65 -20.04 -30.15
C ILE A 484 -1.59 -21.09 -29.80
N LYS A 485 -0.38 -21.02 -30.38
CA LYS A 485 0.74 -21.89 -30.04
C LYS A 485 1.38 -21.49 -28.71
N LEU A 486 1.69 -20.20 -28.52
CA LEU A 486 2.35 -19.72 -27.29
C LEU A 486 1.53 -19.98 -26.01
N GLU A 487 0.24 -19.64 -26.02
CA GLU A 487 -0.62 -19.87 -24.86
C GLU A 487 -0.77 -21.38 -24.57
N HIS A 488 -0.88 -22.19 -25.62
CA HIS A 488 -0.97 -23.63 -25.52
C HIS A 488 0.35 -24.25 -25.03
N GLU A 489 1.50 -23.77 -25.49
CA GLU A 489 2.83 -24.23 -25.10
C GLU A 489 3.14 -23.91 -23.63
N ILE A 490 2.89 -22.68 -23.19
CA ILE A 490 3.03 -22.30 -21.79
C ILE A 490 2.08 -23.13 -20.91
N ASN A 491 0.81 -23.29 -21.31
CA ASN A 491 -0.14 -24.13 -20.57
C ASN A 491 0.32 -25.60 -20.50
N LYS A 492 0.91 -26.12 -21.58
CA LYS A 492 1.44 -27.48 -21.63
C LYS A 492 2.64 -27.62 -20.68
N GLN A 493 3.58 -26.68 -20.71
CA GLN A 493 4.74 -26.69 -19.82
C GLN A 493 4.34 -26.57 -18.34
N ILE A 494 3.40 -25.67 -18.01
CA ILE A 494 2.86 -25.56 -16.64
C ILE A 494 2.26 -26.89 -16.19
N LYS A 495 1.44 -27.54 -17.03
CA LYS A 495 0.86 -28.87 -16.71
C LYS A 495 1.93 -29.94 -16.52
N GLU A 496 2.99 -29.94 -17.32
CA GLU A 496 4.11 -30.87 -17.17
C GLU A 496 4.88 -30.66 -15.86
N ILE A 497 5.09 -29.40 -15.47
CA ILE A 497 5.72 -29.03 -14.19
C ILE A 497 4.86 -29.50 -13.02
N LEU A 498 3.57 -29.18 -13.02
CA LEU A 498 2.64 -29.60 -11.95
C LEU A 498 2.60 -31.13 -11.82
N LYS A 499 2.58 -31.86 -12.94
CA LYS A 499 2.63 -33.33 -12.93
C LYS A 499 3.93 -33.87 -12.31
N LYS A 500 5.08 -33.26 -12.59
CA LYS A 500 6.37 -33.64 -11.97
C LYS A 500 6.36 -33.38 -10.46
N ILE A 501 5.80 -32.24 -10.05
CA ILE A 501 5.66 -31.86 -8.64
C ILE A 501 4.77 -32.86 -7.89
N GLU A 502 3.60 -33.21 -8.45
CA GLU A 502 2.72 -34.23 -7.87
C GLU A 502 3.42 -35.59 -7.71
N GLN A 503 4.20 -36.01 -8.71
CA GLN A 503 4.97 -37.25 -8.64
C GLN A 503 6.01 -37.19 -7.52
N GLN A 504 6.75 -36.08 -7.40
CA GLN A 504 7.73 -35.90 -6.33
C GLN A 504 7.07 -35.85 -4.95
N ALA A 505 5.90 -35.21 -4.83
CA ALA A 505 5.12 -35.16 -3.60
C ALA A 505 4.69 -36.56 -3.15
N LYS A 506 4.20 -37.41 -4.07
CA LYS A 506 3.87 -38.81 -3.78
C LYS A 506 5.08 -39.62 -3.31
N VAL A 507 6.26 -39.36 -3.87
CA VAL A 507 7.52 -40.01 -3.42
C VAL A 507 7.91 -39.55 -2.02
N ARG A 508 7.75 -38.26 -1.69
CA ARG A 508 8.03 -37.72 -0.35
C ARG A 508 7.06 -38.25 0.70
N GLN A 509 5.76 -38.33 0.38
CA GLN A 509 4.75 -38.90 1.28
C GLN A 509 4.97 -40.38 1.59
N LYS A 510 5.61 -41.14 0.70
CA LYS A 510 5.99 -42.54 0.95
C LYS A 510 7.27 -42.71 1.79
N LYS A 511 8.04 -41.63 1.97
CA LYS A 511 9.30 -41.63 2.72
C LYS A 511 9.18 -41.05 4.13
N LYS A 512 8.16 -40.21 4.37
CA LYS A 512 7.65 -39.88 5.69
C LYS A 512 6.84 -41.08 6.20
#